data_AF-A0A350YHI6-F1
#
_entry.id   AF-A0A350YHI6-F1
#
_cell.length_a   1.000
_cell.length_b   1.000
_cell.length_c   1.000
_cell.angle_alpha   90.00
_cell.angle_beta   90.00
_cell.angle_gamma   90.00
#
_symmetry.space_group_name_H-M   'P 1'
#
loop_
_entity.id
_entity.type
_entity.pdbx_description
1 polymer ?
#
loop_
_entity_poly.entity_id
_entity_poly.type
_entity_poly.pdbx_seq_one_letter_code
_entity_poly.pdbx_strand_id
1 'polypeptide(L)'
;MTQDTRPDPDQLLNQLKHDEKKAKRGRLKIFFGSCAGVGKTYAMLAAAQEQIKQGVDVVVGIVETHGRPQTEKLLQDIPMLTPSALTYRGVTLYELDLEKALERKPA
;
A
#
# COMPACT_ATOMS: atom_id res chain seq x y z
N MET A 1 36.91 36.01 2.42
CA MET A 1 36.03 36.09 1.23
C MET A 1 35.28 34.78 1.14
N THR A 2 34.08 34.71 1.72
CA THR A 2 33.21 33.54 1.61
C THR A 2 32.70 33.50 0.18
N GLN A 3 33.15 32.51 -0.59
CA GLN A 3 32.68 32.31 -1.97
C GLN A 3 31.17 32.10 -1.92
N ASP A 4 30.43 33.07 -2.45
CA ASP A 4 29.00 32.99 -2.68
C ASP A 4 28.76 31.90 -3.73
N THR A 5 28.70 30.65 -3.27
CA THR A 5 28.57 29.46 -4.11
C THR A 5 27.10 29.32 -4.44
N ARG A 6 26.61 30.20 -5.32
CA ARG A 6 25.27 30.07 -5.90
C ARG A 6 25.19 28.69 -6.55
N PRO A 7 24.26 27.81 -6.11
CA PRO A 7 24.11 26.50 -6.72
C PRO A 7 23.74 26.67 -8.19
N ASP A 8 24.25 25.77 -9.03
CA ASP A 8 23.92 25.73 -10.45
C ASP A 8 22.40 25.58 -10.63
N PRO A 9 21.71 26.53 -11.28
CA PRO A 9 20.26 26.48 -11.50
C PRO A 9 19.81 25.20 -12.20
N ASP A 10 20.62 24.66 -13.12
CA ASP A 10 20.28 23.44 -13.84
C ASP A 10 20.35 22.21 -12.93
N GLN A 11 21.30 22.19 -11.98
CA GLN A 11 21.38 21.13 -10.96
C GLN A 11 20.18 21.16 -10.02
N LEU A 12 19.78 22.35 -9.55
CA LEU A 12 18.58 22.50 -8.71
C LEU A 12 17.31 22.06 -9.45
N LEU A 13 17.16 22.48 -10.72
CA LEU A 13 16.00 22.08 -11.53
C LEU A 13 15.95 20.57 -11.75
N ASN A 14 17.11 19.93 -11.97
CA ASN A 14 17.18 18.49 -12.13
C ASN A 14 16.86 17.74 -10.83
N GLN A 15 17.30 18.25 -9.67
CA GLN A 15 16.95 17.67 -8.36
C GLN A 15 15.44 17.73 -8.10
N LEU A 16 14.82 18.89 -8.31
CA LEU A 16 13.37 19.05 -8.15
C LEU A 16 12.58 18.09 -9.05
N LYS A 17 12.98 17.97 -10.33
CA LYS A 17 12.36 17.00 -11.27
C LYS A 17 12.51 15.55 -10.80
N HIS A 18 13.63 15.20 -10.18
CA HIS A 18 13.82 13.85 -9.62
C HIS A 18 12.96 13.62 -8.38
N ASP A 19 12.84 14.61 -7.51
CA ASP A 19 12.04 14.51 -6.29
C ASP A 19 10.55 14.46 -6.61
N GLU A 20 10.08 15.26 -7.56
CA GLU A 20 8.71 15.16 -8.09
C GLU A 20 8.42 13.78 -8.69
N LYS A 21 9.35 13.22 -9.48
CA LYS A 21 9.19 11.86 -10.03
C LYS A 21 9.15 10.80 -8.94
N LYS A 22 9.97 10.92 -7.89
CA LYS A 22 9.95 10.01 -6.74
C LYS A 22 8.66 10.14 -5.94
N ALA A 23 8.16 11.36 -5.74
CA ALA A 23 6.92 11.63 -5.01
C ALA A 23 5.70 11.04 -5.74
N LYS A 24 5.70 11.03 -7.08
CA LYS A 24 4.64 10.42 -7.90
C LYS A 24 4.65 8.89 -7.92
N ARG A 25 5.70 8.25 -7.40
CA ARG A 25 5.84 6.78 -7.46
C ARG A 25 5.25 6.14 -6.21
N GLY A 26 4.46 5.08 -6.40
CA GLY A 26 3.95 4.27 -5.31
C GLY A 26 5.08 3.71 -4.44
N ARG A 27 4.80 3.54 -3.13
CA ARG A 27 5.73 3.02 -2.15
C ARG A 27 5.26 1.65 -1.67
N LEU A 28 6.17 0.68 -1.60
CA LEU A 28 5.89 -0.66 -1.07
C LEU A 28 6.41 -0.77 0.36
N LYS A 29 5.50 -1.00 1.32
CA LYS A 29 5.85 -1.32 2.70
C LYS A 29 5.66 -2.82 2.93
N ILE A 30 6.73 -3.51 3.34
CA ILE A 30 6.71 -4.96 3.57
C ILE A 30 6.72 -5.23 5.08
N PHE A 31 5.71 -5.97 5.56
CA PHE A 31 5.65 -6.48 6.93
C PHE A 31 6.29 -7.88 6.96
N PHE A 32 7.56 -7.95 7.32
CA PHE A 32 8.33 -9.19 7.36
C PHE A 32 8.15 -9.95 8.68
N GLY A 33 8.27 -11.28 8.66
CA GLY A 33 8.15 -12.09 9.88
C GLY A 33 8.68 -13.51 9.70
N SER A 34 9.26 -14.06 10.78
CA SER A 34 10.05 -15.31 10.77
C SER A 34 9.24 -16.58 10.57
N CYS A 35 7.94 -16.58 10.91
CA CYS A 35 7.07 -17.73 10.73
C CYS A 35 5.59 -17.34 10.55
N ALA A 36 4.72 -18.35 10.36
CA ALA A 36 3.27 -18.15 10.37
C ALA A 36 2.80 -17.79 11.79
N GLY A 37 1.79 -16.91 11.89
CA GLY A 37 1.23 -16.53 13.19
C GLY A 37 1.93 -15.38 13.93
N VAL A 38 3.11 -14.92 13.50
CA VAL A 38 3.85 -13.79 14.12
C VAL A 38 3.16 -12.41 13.99
N GLY A 39 1.95 -12.34 13.43
CA GLY A 39 1.16 -11.12 13.39
C GLY A 39 1.36 -10.22 12.16
N LYS A 40 1.93 -10.71 11.05
CA LYS A 40 2.15 -9.91 9.82
C LYS A 40 0.88 -9.20 9.32
N THR A 41 -0.21 -9.95 9.12
CA THR A 41 -1.49 -9.41 8.67
C THR A 41 -2.09 -8.43 9.67
N TYR A 42 -1.99 -8.73 10.96
CA TYR A 42 -2.47 -7.85 12.02
C TYR A 42 -1.71 -6.52 12.01
N ALA A 43 -0.38 -6.54 11.95
CA ALA A 43 0.45 -5.35 11.91
C ALA A 43 0.19 -4.50 10.65
N MET A 44 -0.03 -5.15 9.51
CA MET A 44 -0.42 -4.50 8.26
C MET A 44 -1.76 -3.78 8.38
N LEU A 45 -2.80 -4.45 8.88
CA LEU A 45 -4.13 -3.85 9.06
C LEU A 45 -4.13 -2.75 10.13
N ALA A 46 -3.37 -2.91 11.22
CA ALA A 46 -3.22 -1.87 12.23
C ALA A 46 -2.57 -0.59 11.65
N ALA A 47 -1.55 -0.75 10.78
CA ALA A 47 -0.97 0.38 10.08
C ALA A 47 -1.94 1.02 9.08
N ALA A 48 -2.75 0.22 8.38
CA ALA A 48 -3.78 0.71 7.48
C ALA A 48 -4.84 1.54 8.22
N GLN A 49 -5.32 1.07 9.37
CA GLN A 49 -6.22 1.82 10.25
C GLN A 49 -5.64 3.17 10.69
N GLU A 50 -4.35 3.22 11.00
CA GLU A 50 -3.69 4.48 11.34
C GLU A 50 -3.64 5.46 10.14
N GLN A 51 -3.42 4.96 8.92
CA GLN A 51 -3.50 5.79 7.71
C GLN A 51 -4.92 6.33 7.46
N ILE A 52 -5.95 5.51 7.67
CA ILE A 52 -7.35 5.93 7.55
C ILE A 52 -7.68 7.03 8.57
N LYS A 53 -7.22 6.89 9.82
CA LYS A 53 -7.38 7.95 10.85
C LYS A 53 -6.71 9.26 10.47
N GLN A 54 -5.64 9.19 9.67
CA GLN A 54 -4.94 10.36 9.12
C GLN A 54 -5.61 10.92 7.84
N GLY A 55 -6.73 10.34 7.41
CA GLY A 55 -7.49 10.76 6.25
C GLY A 55 -6.95 10.23 4.92
N VAL A 56 -6.06 9.24 4.94
CA VAL A 56 -5.55 8.59 3.73
C VAL A 56 -6.61 7.65 3.16
N ASP A 57 -6.81 7.73 1.85
CA ASP A 57 -7.73 6.86 1.13
C ASP A 57 -7.12 5.46 0.97
N VAL A 58 -7.54 4.53 1.82
CA VAL A 58 -7.03 3.16 1.89
C VAL A 58 -8.10 2.18 1.42
N VAL A 59 -7.69 1.19 0.62
CA VAL A 59 -8.54 0.08 0.20
C VAL A 59 -7.79 -1.24 0.34
N VAL A 60 -8.48 -2.29 0.80
CA VAL A 60 -7.96 -3.66 0.79
C VAL A 60 -8.19 -4.26 -0.58
N GLY A 61 -7.08 -4.69 -1.21
CA GLY A 61 -7.13 -5.48 -2.43
C GLY A 61 -7.39 -6.97 -2.14
N ILE A 62 -6.59 -7.55 -1.26
CA ILE A 62 -6.73 -8.94 -0.80
C ILE A 62 -6.17 -9.05 0.63
N VAL A 63 -6.80 -9.88 1.46
CA VAL A 63 -6.36 -10.11 2.83
C VAL A 63 -6.80 -11.49 3.31
N GLU A 64 -5.92 -12.16 4.05
CA GLU A 64 -6.18 -13.47 4.65
C GLU A 64 -6.14 -13.34 6.18
N THR A 65 -7.29 -13.45 6.83
CA THR A 65 -7.42 -13.36 8.30
C THR A 65 -7.18 -14.69 8.99
N HIS A 66 -7.36 -15.80 8.26
CA HIS A 66 -7.36 -17.17 8.79
C HIS A 66 -8.28 -17.35 10.03
N GLY A 67 -9.44 -16.68 10.04
CA GLY A 67 -10.44 -16.83 11.11
C GLY A 67 -10.07 -16.18 12.43
N ARG A 68 -9.06 -15.29 12.46
CA ARG A 68 -8.59 -14.65 13.71
C ARG A 68 -9.47 -13.45 14.06
N PRO A 69 -10.24 -13.49 15.16
CA PRO A 69 -11.25 -12.46 15.45
C PRO A 69 -10.67 -11.05 15.60
N GLN A 70 -9.49 -10.93 16.22
CA GLN A 70 -8.82 -9.64 16.40
C GLN A 70 -8.35 -9.04 15.07
N THR A 71 -7.96 -9.89 14.11
CA THR A 71 -7.54 -9.44 12.77
C THR A 71 -8.74 -9.05 11.92
N GLU A 72 -9.83 -9.82 11.99
CA GLU A 72 -11.10 -9.52 11.32
C GLU A 72 -11.70 -8.20 11.80
N LYS A 73 -11.62 -7.91 13.09
CA LYS A 73 -12.07 -6.62 13.64
C LYS A 73 -11.33 -5.42 13.04
N LEU A 74 -10.02 -5.55 12.76
CA LEU A 74 -9.27 -4.48 12.10
C LEU A 74 -9.67 -4.29 10.62
N LEU A 75 -10.24 -5.32 10.00
CA LEU A 75 -10.66 -5.29 8.60
C LEU A 75 -12.04 -4.64 8.40
N GLN A 76 -12.93 -4.75 9.38
CA GLN A 76 -14.35 -4.35 9.26
C GLN A 76 -14.55 -2.91 8.77
N ASP A 77 -13.68 -1.98 9.19
CA ASP A 77 -13.81 -0.56 8.86
C ASP A 77 -12.96 -0.12 7.66
N ILE A 78 -12.38 -1.07 6.91
CA ILE A 78 -11.58 -0.78 5.73
C ILE A 78 -12.33 -1.18 4.46
N PRO A 79 -12.55 -0.26 3.50
CA PRO A 79 -13.13 -0.60 2.21
C PRO A 79 -12.36 -1.74 1.53
N MET A 80 -13.06 -2.71 0.95
CA MET A 80 -12.44 -3.86 0.29
C MET A 80 -12.93 -3.97 -1.17
N LEU A 81 -11.99 -4.21 -2.08
CA LEU A 81 -12.32 -4.52 -3.47
C LEU A 81 -12.93 -5.91 -3.57
N THR A 82 -13.95 -6.07 -4.43
CA THR A 82 -14.46 -7.40 -4.76
C THR A 82 -13.36 -8.19 -5.48
N PRO A 83 -12.92 -9.35 -4.94
CA PRO A 83 -11.89 -10.17 -5.57
C PRO A 83 -12.32 -10.64 -6.97
N SER A 84 -11.35 -10.80 -7.87
CA SER A 84 -11.56 -11.46 -9.15
C SER A 84 -11.58 -12.97 -8.95
N ALA A 85 -12.54 -13.67 -9.57
CA ALA A 85 -12.62 -15.12 -9.55
C ALA A 85 -11.94 -15.71 -10.79
N LEU A 86 -11.04 -16.68 -10.61
CA LEU A 86 -10.35 -17.39 -11.67
C LEU A 86 -10.51 -18.89 -11.50
N THR A 87 -11.08 -19.57 -12.49
CA THR A 87 -11.14 -21.03 -12.49
C THR A 87 -9.88 -21.60 -13.12
N TYR A 88 -9.09 -22.34 -12.34
CA TYR A 88 -7.89 -23.02 -12.80
C TYR A 88 -7.91 -24.48 -12.34
N ARG A 89 -7.79 -25.41 -13.30
CA ARG A 89 -7.81 -26.87 -13.06
C ARG A 89 -8.99 -27.35 -12.20
N GLY A 90 -10.17 -26.77 -12.42
CA GLY A 90 -11.40 -27.12 -11.70
C GLY A 90 -11.53 -26.52 -10.30
N VAL A 91 -10.60 -25.66 -9.88
CA VAL A 91 -10.66 -24.91 -8.61
C VAL A 91 -10.88 -23.44 -8.91
N THR A 92 -11.80 -22.80 -8.17
CA THR A 92 -12.00 -21.35 -8.21
C THR A 92 -11.06 -20.68 -7.20
N LEU A 93 -10.17 -19.83 -7.72
CA LEU A 93 -9.26 -18.99 -6.96
C LEU A 93 -9.82 -17.56 -6.91
N TYR A 94 -9.56 -16.85 -5.81
CA TYR A 94 -9.91 -15.45 -5.66
C TYR A 94 -8.63 -14.63 -5.55
N GLU A 95 -8.46 -13.66 -6.44
CA GLU A 95 -7.26 -12.84 -6.54
C GLU A 95 -7.60 -11.35 -6.46
N LEU A 96 -6.56 -10.54 -6.27
CA LEU A 96 -6.65 -9.09 -6.38
C LEU A 96 -7.16 -8.70 -7.77
N ASP A 97 -8.28 -7.98 -7.82
CA ASP A 97 -8.74 -7.31 -9.03
C ASP A 97 -7.86 -6.08 -9.31
N LEU A 98 -6.79 -6.30 -10.10
CA LEU A 98 -5.81 -5.27 -10.40
C LEU A 98 -6.43 -4.10 -11.18
N GLU A 99 -7.35 -4.38 -12.12
CA GLU A 99 -8.01 -3.34 -12.91
C GLU A 99 -8.85 -2.43 -12.00
N LYS A 100 -9.68 -3.01 -11.12
CA LYS A 100 -10.44 -2.19 -10.15
C LYS A 100 -9.53 -1.39 -9.21
N ALA A 101 -8.39 -1.96 -8.79
CA ALA A 101 -7.43 -1.24 -7.96
C ALA A 101 -6.84 -0.02 -8.71
N LEU A 102 -6.48 -0.20 -9.98
CA LEU A 102 -5.94 0.86 -10.84
C LEU A 102 -6.99 1.91 -11.21
N GLU A 103 -8.25 1.52 -11.39
CA GLU A 103 -9.37 2.44 -11.60
C GLU A 103 -9.69 3.27 -10.36
N ARG A 104 -9.67 2.64 -9.17
CA ARG A 104 -10.00 3.28 -7.90
C ARG A 104 -8.98 4.34 -7.48
N LYS A 105 -7.71 4.21 -7.91
CA LYS A 105 -6.58 5.12 -7.63
C LYS A 105 -6.56 5.63 -6.17
N PRO A 106 -6.49 4.73 -5.18
CA PRO A 106 -6.32 5.12 -3.78
C PRO A 106 -5.02 5.92 -3.59
N ALA A 107 -4.96 6.71 -2.51
CA ALA A 107 -3.91 7.69 -2.24
C ALA A 107 -2.52 7.08 -2.02
#